data_AF-A0A3N1MU66-F1
#
_entry.id   AF-A0A3N1MU66-F1
#
_cell.length_a   1.000
_cell.length_b   1.000
_cell.length_c   1.000
_cell.angle_alpha   90.00
_cell.angle_beta   90.00
_cell.angle_gamma   90.00
#
_symmetry.space_group_name_H-M   'P 1'
#
loop_
_entity.id
_entity.type
_entity.pdbx_description
1 polymer ?
#
loop_
_entity_poly.entity_id
_entity_poly.type
_entity_poly.pdbx_seq_one_letter_code
_entity_poly.pdbx_strand_id
1 'polypeptide(L)'
;MATDLVTPVAAPHAPTTTAAPAGAGVVKPGYDPALTNEDLAPLRKQSWTSYNFFAFWMSDVHSVGGYVTAGSLFALGIASWQVLIALVVGILIVQVFANLVAKPSQRTGVPYPVINRAVFGVLGANVPAIIRGLIAMAWYGVQTFLAAQSLNIIFLKFIPASAGLLDHSFLGLSALGWISYAILWVAQGALFWMGMEAIKKFIDWAGPAVYVVMIALAIYLVSQAGIGNISFTLSVGEPLSFGASIPVMLSAVALVVSYFSGPMLNFGDFSRYGKSFASVKRGNFWGLPINFLFFSVLTVLCASATVPVFGKLITDPIETVQAIGAPFAILLGGLTFVTATVGINIVANFISPAFDFSNVAPRKISWRAGGMIAAVGSVLLTPWNWYGNDQAILYTLGVLGALIGPLFGILIAGYYIVGKQRIAVDDMYTKDTSARYWYRGGFNPNAIGTLVVTGVVSVASAVLPPALGILPGLNNYSWFIGCGLGLVVFWGLERVRPSMPELASDDPTVDDGAAVGRA
;
A
#
# COMPACT_ATOMS: atom_id res chain seq x y z
N MET A 1 -17.10 14.74 -75.31
CA MET A 1 -17.13 15.58 -74.09
C MET A 1 -18.32 15.12 -73.27
N ALA A 2 -18.14 14.08 -72.45
CA ALA A 2 -19.11 13.60 -71.47
C ALA A 2 -18.34 12.64 -70.54
N THR A 3 -18.40 12.97 -69.25
CA THR A 3 -17.78 12.28 -68.11
C THR A 3 -18.67 11.13 -67.66
N ASP A 4 -18.13 9.91 -67.60
CA ASP A 4 -18.70 8.81 -66.81
C ASP A 4 -17.75 8.48 -65.65
N LEU A 5 -18.27 8.71 -64.44
CA LEU A 5 -17.64 8.45 -63.16
C LEU A 5 -17.78 6.96 -62.83
N VAL A 6 -16.66 6.23 -62.82
CA VAL A 6 -16.56 4.91 -62.19
C VAL A 6 -15.99 5.12 -60.78
N THR A 7 -16.80 4.80 -59.78
CA THR A 7 -16.45 4.79 -58.35
C THR A 7 -15.48 3.63 -58.03
N PRO A 8 -14.42 3.84 -57.24
CA PRO A 8 -13.65 2.73 -56.68
C PRO A 8 -14.37 2.17 -55.45
N VAL A 9 -14.54 0.85 -55.44
CA VAL A 9 -15.04 0.06 -54.30
C VAL A 9 -14.15 0.26 -53.08
N ALA A 10 -14.76 0.64 -51.95
CA ALA A 10 -14.08 0.80 -50.67
C ALA A 10 -13.58 -0.55 -50.14
N ALA A 11 -12.30 -0.63 -49.78
CA ALA A 11 -11.74 -1.72 -49.00
C ALA A 11 -12.34 -1.72 -47.57
N PRO A 12 -12.55 -2.89 -46.94
CA PRO A 12 -13.24 -2.98 -45.66
C PRO A 12 -12.45 -2.24 -44.57
N HIS A 13 -13.16 -1.40 -43.81
CA HIS A 13 -12.65 -0.71 -42.65
C HIS A 13 -11.97 -1.69 -41.69
N ALA A 14 -10.64 -1.58 -41.57
CA ALA A 14 -9.93 -2.09 -40.40
C ALA A 14 -10.50 -1.38 -39.16
N PRO A 15 -10.78 -2.10 -38.06
CA PRO A 15 -11.34 -1.49 -36.86
C PRO A 15 -10.39 -0.40 -36.37
N THR A 16 -10.90 0.82 -36.33
CA THR A 16 -10.25 1.99 -35.75
C THR A 16 -9.78 1.62 -34.36
N THR A 17 -8.46 1.52 -34.20
CA THR A 17 -7.81 1.32 -32.91
C THR A 17 -8.36 2.32 -31.92
N THR A 18 -9.10 1.82 -30.93
CA THR A 18 -9.48 2.54 -29.72
C THR A 18 -8.25 3.29 -29.22
N ALA A 19 -8.38 4.62 -29.08
CA ALA A 19 -7.33 5.49 -28.57
C ALA A 19 -6.67 4.83 -27.33
N ALA A 20 -5.39 4.48 -27.44
CA ALA A 20 -4.65 3.87 -26.34
C ALA A 20 -4.72 4.82 -25.14
N PRO A 21 -5.05 4.34 -23.93
CA PRO A 21 -5.17 5.20 -22.77
C PRO A 21 -3.86 5.94 -22.52
N ALA A 22 -3.95 7.19 -22.07
CA ALA A 22 -2.81 7.99 -21.68
C ALA A 22 -1.98 7.23 -20.62
N GLY A 23 -0.82 6.69 -21.02
CA GLY A 23 0.03 5.88 -20.13
C GLY A 23 0.41 4.48 -20.64
N ALA A 24 0.19 4.13 -21.91
CA ALA A 24 0.75 2.90 -22.48
C ALA A 24 2.29 2.96 -22.50
N GLY A 25 2.95 1.95 -21.95
CA GLY A 25 4.40 1.83 -21.94
C GLY A 25 4.97 1.66 -23.36
N VAL A 26 6.15 2.21 -23.60
CA VAL A 26 6.84 2.15 -24.89
C VAL A 26 7.68 0.88 -24.94
N VAL A 27 7.20 -0.12 -25.67
CA VAL A 27 7.99 -1.32 -25.96
C VAL A 27 8.92 -1.02 -27.13
N LYS A 28 10.24 -0.95 -26.87
CA LYS A 28 11.24 -0.73 -27.91
C LYS A 28 11.53 -2.03 -28.67
N PRO A 29 11.88 -1.95 -29.98
CA PRO A 29 12.41 -3.09 -30.71
C PRO A 29 13.63 -3.68 -29.99
N GLY A 30 13.69 -5.01 -29.88
CA GLY A 30 14.80 -5.72 -29.21
C GLY A 30 14.58 -6.00 -27.72
N TYR A 31 13.53 -5.46 -27.09
CA TYR A 31 13.16 -5.88 -25.75
C TYR A 31 12.74 -7.36 -25.73
N ASP A 32 13.29 -8.11 -24.79
CA ASP A 32 12.97 -9.52 -24.61
C ASP A 32 11.51 -9.63 -24.19
N PRO A 33 10.66 -10.34 -24.94
CA PRO A 33 9.25 -10.31 -24.63
C PRO A 33 8.91 -11.19 -23.42
N ALA A 34 9.83 -11.98 -22.87
CA ALA A 34 9.68 -12.61 -21.56
C ALA A 34 9.88 -11.65 -20.38
N LEU A 35 10.42 -10.44 -20.61
CA LEU A 35 10.61 -9.41 -19.59
C LEU A 35 9.67 -8.20 -19.77
N THR A 36 8.85 -8.19 -20.81
CA THR A 36 8.21 -6.98 -21.31
C THR A 36 6.74 -7.20 -21.64
N ASN A 37 5.91 -6.23 -21.22
CA ASN A 37 4.58 -5.97 -21.74
C ASN A 37 4.30 -4.45 -21.65
N GLU A 38 3.17 -3.99 -22.17
CA GLU A 38 2.81 -2.56 -22.17
C GLU A 38 2.67 -1.96 -20.77
N ASP A 39 2.26 -2.78 -19.79
CA ASP A 39 2.06 -2.35 -18.40
C ASP A 39 3.40 -2.10 -17.68
N LEU A 40 4.44 -2.89 -18.00
CA LEU A 40 5.76 -2.80 -17.36
C LEU A 40 6.71 -1.85 -18.08
N ALA A 41 6.57 -1.68 -19.40
CA ALA A 41 7.47 -0.86 -20.22
C ALA A 41 7.50 0.63 -19.80
N PRO A 42 8.60 1.38 -20.05
CA PRO A 42 8.71 2.77 -19.64
C PRO A 42 7.60 3.64 -20.23
N LEU A 43 7.02 4.55 -19.44
CA LEU A 43 5.91 5.38 -19.91
C LEU A 43 6.35 6.38 -20.98
N ARG A 44 5.53 6.56 -22.01
CA ARG A 44 5.74 7.62 -23.02
C ARG A 44 5.59 9.03 -22.42
N LYS A 45 4.63 9.20 -21.50
CA LYS A 45 4.30 10.50 -20.89
C LYS A 45 3.99 10.32 -19.42
N GLN A 46 4.57 11.18 -18.59
CA GLN A 46 4.31 11.27 -17.16
C GLN A 46 3.49 12.53 -16.87
N SER A 47 2.19 12.36 -16.61
CA SER A 47 1.23 13.47 -16.54
C SER A 47 0.81 13.86 -15.13
N TRP A 48 1.09 13.03 -14.12
CA TRP A 48 0.59 13.25 -12.77
C TRP A 48 1.26 14.45 -12.11
N THR A 49 0.44 15.30 -11.51
CA THR A 49 0.84 16.49 -10.77
C THR A 49 0.84 16.22 -9.27
N SER A 50 1.27 17.19 -8.46
CA SER A 50 1.20 17.09 -7.00
C SER A 50 -0.20 16.81 -6.47
N TYR A 51 -1.24 17.30 -7.15
CA TYR A 51 -2.62 17.04 -6.76
C TYR A 51 -2.98 15.56 -6.88
N ASN A 52 -2.51 14.86 -7.92
CA ASN A 52 -2.79 13.44 -8.11
C ASN A 52 -2.18 12.60 -6.97
N PHE A 53 -0.94 12.92 -6.57
CA PHE A 53 -0.30 12.26 -5.43
C PHE A 53 -0.93 12.62 -4.09
N PHE A 54 -1.36 13.87 -3.91
CA PHE A 54 -2.14 14.27 -2.74
C PHE A 54 -3.46 13.50 -2.66
N ALA A 55 -4.24 13.45 -3.75
CA ALA A 55 -5.51 12.72 -3.82
C ALA A 55 -5.32 11.21 -3.61
N PHE A 56 -4.25 10.63 -4.15
CA PHE A 56 -3.84 9.25 -3.91
C PHE A 56 -3.69 8.98 -2.41
N TRP A 57 -2.84 9.73 -1.71
CA TRP A 57 -2.62 9.53 -0.28
C TRP A 57 -3.85 9.90 0.56
N MET A 58 -4.62 10.88 0.13
CA MET A 58 -5.89 11.22 0.77
C MET A 58 -6.82 10.01 0.79
N SER A 59 -6.94 9.31 -0.33
CA SER A 59 -7.70 8.05 -0.43
C SER A 59 -7.04 6.91 0.36
N ASP A 60 -5.72 6.85 0.42
CA ASP A 60 -4.97 5.79 1.07
C ASP A 60 -4.97 5.88 2.60
N VAL A 61 -5.11 7.08 3.16
CA VAL A 61 -5.14 7.24 4.62
C VAL A 61 -6.51 6.85 5.19
N HIS A 62 -7.60 7.13 4.46
CA HIS A 62 -8.97 7.01 4.97
C HIS A 62 -9.54 5.63 4.70
N SER A 63 -9.32 4.72 5.63
CA SER A 63 -9.84 3.36 5.56
C SER A 63 -10.17 2.82 6.92
N VAL A 64 -11.09 1.85 6.97
CA VAL A 64 -11.40 1.14 8.22
C VAL A 64 -10.12 0.52 8.80
N GLY A 65 -9.27 -0.10 7.98
CA GLY A 65 -7.98 -0.62 8.42
C GLY A 65 -7.09 0.43 9.09
N GLY A 66 -7.05 1.65 8.55
CA GLY A 66 -6.30 2.77 9.14
C GLY A 66 -6.88 3.20 10.49
N TYR A 67 -8.21 3.33 10.60
CA TYR A 67 -8.88 3.69 11.85
C TYR A 67 -8.70 2.61 12.92
N VAL A 68 -8.93 1.34 12.59
CA VAL A 68 -8.78 0.21 13.50
C VAL A 68 -7.32 0.07 13.93
N THR A 69 -6.36 0.26 13.03
CA THR A 69 -4.92 0.24 13.39
C THR A 69 -4.57 1.38 14.33
N ALA A 70 -5.02 2.62 14.05
CA ALA A 70 -4.82 3.74 14.95
C ALA A 70 -5.49 3.51 16.32
N GLY A 71 -6.68 2.91 16.33
CA GLY A 71 -7.40 2.49 17.53
C GLY A 71 -6.65 1.45 18.36
N SER A 72 -6.02 0.46 17.71
CA SER A 72 -5.26 -0.59 18.38
C SER A 72 -4.05 -0.06 19.16
N LEU A 73 -3.55 1.14 18.82
CA LEU A 73 -2.44 1.77 19.55
C LEU A 73 -2.84 2.18 20.98
N PHE A 74 -4.13 2.42 21.23
CA PHE A 74 -4.63 2.68 22.59
C PHE A 74 -4.50 1.46 23.50
N ALA A 75 -4.54 0.24 22.93
CA ALA A 75 -4.36 -1.01 23.68
C ALA A 75 -2.93 -1.17 24.23
N LEU A 76 -1.98 -0.34 23.79
CA LEU A 76 -0.63 -0.27 24.36
C LEU A 76 -0.58 0.46 25.72
N GLY A 77 -1.70 1.01 26.19
CA GLY A 77 -1.79 1.74 27.47
C GLY A 77 -1.27 3.18 27.42
N ILE A 78 -0.98 3.70 26.23
CA ILE A 78 -0.57 5.09 26.02
C ILE A 78 -1.78 6.02 25.91
N ALA A 79 -1.61 7.26 26.36
CA ALA A 79 -2.65 8.28 26.33
C ALA A 79 -2.98 8.76 24.90
N SER A 80 -4.19 9.27 24.66
CA SER A 80 -4.63 9.70 23.33
C SER A 80 -3.69 10.70 22.64
N TRP A 81 -3.12 11.66 23.38
CA TRP A 81 -2.14 12.61 22.84
C TRP A 81 -0.81 11.92 22.44
N GLN A 82 -0.43 10.86 23.14
CA GLN A 82 0.76 10.06 22.84
C GLN A 82 0.53 9.23 21.57
N VAL A 83 -0.67 8.68 21.41
CA VAL A 83 -1.11 8.04 20.16
C VAL A 83 -1.03 9.03 19.00
N LEU A 84 -1.55 10.26 19.16
CA LEU A 84 -1.48 11.30 18.14
C LEU A 84 -0.02 11.62 17.74
N ILE A 85 0.88 11.77 18.71
CA ILE A 85 2.30 12.01 18.43
C ILE A 85 2.91 10.81 17.69
N ALA A 86 2.64 9.59 18.14
CA ALA A 86 3.17 8.39 17.50
C ALA A 86 2.71 8.27 16.03
N LEU A 87 1.44 8.57 15.76
CA LEU A 87 0.86 8.65 14.41
C LEU A 87 1.60 9.69 13.54
N VAL A 88 1.79 10.91 14.05
CA VAL A 88 2.44 12.00 13.31
C VAL A 88 3.93 11.73 13.07
N VAL A 89 4.65 11.23 14.07
CA VAL A 89 6.06 10.88 13.91
C VAL A 89 6.23 9.71 12.95
N GLY A 90 5.38 8.68 13.06
CA GLY A 90 5.36 7.55 12.14
C GLY A 90 5.15 7.99 10.70
N ILE A 91 4.15 8.84 10.42
CA ILE A 91 3.86 9.27 9.04
C ILE A 91 4.97 10.16 8.45
N LEU A 92 5.72 10.90 9.27
CA LEU A 92 6.88 11.66 8.81
C LEU A 92 8.00 10.73 8.34
N ILE A 93 8.23 9.61 9.04
CA ILE A 93 9.17 8.57 8.62
C ILE A 93 8.68 7.93 7.31
N VAL A 94 7.40 7.56 7.24
CA VAL A 94 6.74 7.04 6.03
C VAL A 94 6.97 7.96 4.83
N GLN A 95 6.81 9.27 5.00
CA GLN A 95 7.04 10.26 3.93
C GLN A 95 8.48 10.24 3.40
N VAL A 96 9.48 10.14 4.28
CA VAL A 96 10.89 10.07 3.87
C VAL A 96 11.12 8.85 2.99
N PHE A 97 10.71 7.67 3.46
CA PHE A 97 10.94 6.42 2.74
C PHE A 97 10.09 6.29 1.47
N ALA A 98 8.84 6.79 1.46
CA ALA A 98 8.02 6.87 0.25
C ALA A 98 8.70 7.70 -0.83
N ASN A 99 9.35 8.82 -0.46
CA ASN A 99 10.12 9.62 -1.42
C ASN A 99 11.37 8.88 -1.92
N LEU A 100 12.04 8.09 -1.07
CA LEU A 100 13.20 7.29 -1.46
C LEU A 100 12.83 6.20 -2.47
N VAL A 101 11.73 5.47 -2.22
CA VAL A 101 11.21 4.47 -3.17
C VAL A 101 10.70 5.13 -4.46
N ALA A 102 10.09 6.30 -4.36
CA ALA A 102 9.47 6.97 -5.50
C ALA A 102 10.47 7.41 -6.57
N LYS A 103 11.66 7.85 -6.18
CA LYS A 103 12.62 8.51 -7.07
C LYS A 103 13.04 7.65 -8.28
N PRO A 104 13.55 6.40 -8.11
CA PRO A 104 13.98 5.60 -9.24
C PRO A 104 12.86 5.36 -10.26
N SER A 105 11.65 5.03 -9.79
CA SER A 105 10.49 4.81 -10.67
C SER A 105 10.01 6.09 -11.37
N GLN A 106 9.99 7.23 -10.67
CA GLN A 106 9.63 8.52 -11.28
C GLN A 106 10.64 8.93 -12.35
N ARG A 107 11.94 8.70 -12.14
CA ARG A 107 12.98 9.09 -13.10
C ARG A 107 12.91 8.29 -14.41
N THR A 108 12.68 6.99 -14.28
CA THR A 108 12.77 6.04 -15.39
C THR A 108 11.42 5.77 -16.04
N GLY A 109 10.32 6.15 -15.40
CA GLY A 109 8.96 5.87 -15.88
C GLY A 109 8.60 4.39 -15.81
N VAL A 110 9.35 3.55 -15.10
CA VAL A 110 9.06 2.12 -14.91
C VAL A 110 8.51 1.85 -13.50
N PRO A 111 7.75 0.76 -13.28
CA PRO A 111 7.19 0.45 -11.97
C PRO A 111 8.24 -0.18 -11.04
N TYR A 112 7.91 -0.28 -9.75
CA TYR A 112 8.78 -0.81 -8.70
C TYR A 112 9.41 -2.19 -9.03
N PRO A 113 8.68 -3.22 -9.50
CA PRO A 113 9.27 -4.52 -9.78
C PRO A 113 10.32 -4.46 -10.90
N VAL A 114 10.19 -3.53 -11.85
CA VAL A 114 11.19 -3.34 -12.91
C VAL A 114 12.43 -2.64 -12.37
N ILE A 115 12.29 -1.64 -11.49
CA ILE A 115 13.44 -1.01 -10.81
C ILE A 115 14.28 -2.05 -10.08
N ASN A 116 13.66 -3.04 -9.46
CA ASN A 116 14.39 -4.12 -8.79
C ASN A 116 15.27 -4.94 -9.74
N ARG A 117 15.08 -4.91 -11.07
CA ARG A 117 15.98 -5.58 -12.02
C ARG A 117 17.38 -4.98 -12.00
N ALA A 118 17.49 -3.68 -11.74
CA ALA A 118 18.77 -3.00 -11.61
C ALA A 118 19.54 -3.35 -10.33
N VAL A 119 18.88 -3.98 -9.34
CA VAL A 119 19.48 -4.35 -8.05
C VAL A 119 19.60 -5.86 -7.88
N PHE A 120 18.51 -6.59 -8.15
CA PHE A 120 18.42 -8.05 -7.99
C PHE A 120 18.73 -8.83 -9.27
N GLY A 121 18.81 -8.18 -10.42
CA GLY A 121 18.92 -8.83 -11.73
C GLY A 121 17.57 -9.06 -12.40
N VAL A 122 17.60 -9.24 -13.72
CA VAL A 122 16.38 -9.35 -14.55
C VAL A 122 15.47 -10.52 -14.18
N LEU A 123 16.03 -11.60 -13.62
CA LEU A 123 15.27 -12.73 -13.07
C LEU A 123 15.14 -12.64 -11.55
N GLY A 124 16.17 -12.16 -10.86
CA GLY A 124 16.15 -12.01 -9.41
C GLY A 124 15.12 -11.02 -8.87
N ALA A 125 14.71 -10.02 -9.68
CA ALA A 125 13.64 -9.08 -9.34
C ALA A 125 12.27 -9.75 -9.11
N ASN A 126 12.09 -10.99 -9.56
CA ASN A 126 10.88 -11.76 -9.27
C ASN A 126 10.75 -12.10 -7.78
N VAL A 127 11.86 -12.22 -7.04
CA VAL A 127 11.84 -12.52 -5.61
C VAL A 127 11.17 -11.40 -4.80
N PRO A 128 11.63 -10.12 -4.85
CA PRO A 128 10.94 -9.04 -4.16
C PRO A 128 9.52 -8.81 -4.68
N ALA A 129 9.26 -9.02 -5.98
CA ALA A 129 7.93 -8.89 -6.55
C ALA A 129 6.95 -9.92 -5.96
N ILE A 130 7.34 -11.19 -5.84
CA ILE A 130 6.49 -12.23 -5.24
C ILE A 130 6.22 -11.95 -3.77
N ILE A 131 7.24 -11.56 -2.99
CA ILE A 131 7.08 -11.22 -1.57
C ILE A 131 6.08 -10.08 -1.42
N ARG A 132 6.25 -9.00 -2.19
CA ARG A 132 5.35 -7.84 -2.17
C ARG A 132 3.93 -8.21 -2.61
N GLY A 133 3.80 -9.01 -3.66
CA GLY A 133 2.51 -9.46 -4.20
C GLY A 133 1.72 -10.32 -3.21
N LEU A 134 2.39 -11.23 -2.47
CA LEU A 134 1.77 -12.03 -1.42
C LEU A 134 1.31 -11.19 -0.23
N ILE A 135 2.06 -10.15 0.14
CA ILE A 135 1.67 -9.26 1.24
C ILE A 135 0.49 -8.38 0.83
N ALA A 136 0.50 -7.85 -0.40
CA ALA A 136 -0.64 -7.11 -0.92
C ALA A 136 -1.90 -7.98 -1.03
N MET A 137 -1.77 -9.26 -1.40
CA MET A 137 -2.86 -10.24 -1.35
C MET A 137 -3.43 -10.42 0.07
N ALA A 138 -2.57 -10.50 1.09
CA ALA A 138 -3.00 -10.57 2.48
C ALA A 138 -3.79 -9.31 2.90
N TRP A 139 -3.25 -8.12 2.59
CA TRP A 139 -3.92 -6.85 2.87
C TRP A 139 -5.22 -6.67 2.09
N TYR A 140 -5.28 -7.14 0.85
CA TYR A 140 -6.51 -7.13 0.04
C TYR A 140 -7.64 -7.90 0.75
N GLY A 141 -7.30 -9.03 1.35
CA GLY A 141 -8.22 -9.82 2.15
C GLY A 141 -8.67 -9.09 3.41
N VAL A 142 -7.73 -8.56 4.20
CA VAL A 142 -8.00 -7.85 5.45
C VAL A 142 -8.93 -6.66 5.21
N GLN A 143 -8.63 -5.82 4.24
CA GLN A 143 -9.45 -4.64 3.95
C GLN A 143 -10.85 -5.03 3.44
N THR A 144 -10.96 -6.08 2.62
CA THR A 144 -12.29 -6.58 2.20
C THR A 144 -13.08 -7.11 3.39
N PHE A 145 -12.44 -7.81 4.32
CA PHE A 145 -13.06 -8.30 5.55
C PHE A 145 -13.55 -7.15 6.45
N LEU A 146 -12.70 -6.14 6.69
CA LEU A 146 -13.07 -4.98 7.48
C LEU A 146 -14.24 -4.19 6.85
N ALA A 147 -14.24 -4.04 5.52
CA ALA A 147 -15.37 -3.45 4.81
C ALA A 147 -16.65 -4.29 4.94
N ALA A 148 -16.53 -5.62 4.94
CA ALA A 148 -17.66 -6.54 5.11
C ALA A 148 -18.30 -6.42 6.50
N GLN A 149 -17.52 -6.10 7.54
CA GLN A 149 -18.07 -5.83 8.88
C GLN A 149 -18.98 -4.59 8.88
N SER A 150 -18.59 -3.52 8.20
CA SER A 150 -19.45 -2.34 8.01
C SER A 150 -20.77 -2.70 7.33
N LEU A 151 -20.72 -3.58 6.32
CA LEU A 151 -21.91 -4.05 5.60
C LEU A 151 -22.80 -4.96 6.46
N ASN A 152 -22.21 -5.80 7.32
CA ASN A 152 -22.97 -6.64 8.26
C ASN A 152 -23.87 -5.79 9.16
N ILE A 153 -23.38 -4.67 9.69
CA ILE A 153 -24.16 -3.81 10.59
C ILE A 153 -25.35 -3.18 9.85
N ILE A 154 -25.19 -2.83 8.57
CA ILE A 154 -26.30 -2.36 7.73
C ILE A 154 -27.34 -3.48 7.58
N PHE A 155 -26.92 -4.71 7.25
CA PHE A 155 -27.85 -5.83 7.13
C PHE A 155 -28.59 -6.10 8.44
N LEU A 156 -27.89 -6.15 9.57
CA LEU A 156 -28.51 -6.39 10.88
C LEU A 156 -29.50 -5.28 11.27
N LYS A 157 -29.22 -4.04 10.88
CA LYS A 157 -30.10 -2.90 11.19
C LYS A 157 -31.35 -2.85 10.32
N PHE A 158 -31.20 -3.06 9.00
CA PHE A 158 -32.27 -2.83 8.03
C PHE A 158 -32.99 -4.10 7.56
N ILE A 159 -32.35 -5.25 7.74
CA ILE A 159 -32.90 -6.58 7.46
C ILE A 159 -32.70 -7.43 8.73
N PRO A 160 -33.47 -7.21 9.82
CA PRO A 160 -33.23 -7.91 11.09
C PRO A 160 -33.27 -9.45 10.99
N ALA A 161 -34.01 -9.99 10.02
CA ALA A 161 -34.03 -11.42 9.71
C ALA A 161 -32.64 -11.98 9.33
N SER A 162 -31.71 -11.14 8.88
CA SER A 162 -30.32 -11.52 8.61
C SER A 162 -29.54 -11.92 9.87
N ALA A 163 -30.05 -11.62 11.08
CA ALA A 163 -29.40 -12.03 12.33
C ALA A 163 -29.24 -13.56 12.44
N GLY A 164 -30.20 -14.35 11.94
CA GLY A 164 -30.08 -15.82 11.94
C GLY A 164 -28.93 -16.35 11.07
N LEU A 165 -28.39 -15.53 10.15
CA LEU A 165 -27.21 -15.87 9.36
C LEU A 165 -25.90 -15.72 10.16
N LEU A 166 -25.95 -15.18 11.38
CA LEU A 166 -24.80 -15.16 12.29
C LEU A 166 -24.57 -16.52 12.96
N ASP A 167 -25.63 -17.32 13.13
CA ASP A 167 -25.59 -18.59 13.87
C ASP A 167 -24.86 -19.71 13.10
N HIS A 168 -24.78 -19.59 11.79
CA HIS A 168 -24.07 -20.53 10.92
C HIS A 168 -22.71 -19.97 10.52
N SER A 169 -21.65 -20.75 10.68
CA SER A 169 -20.29 -20.34 10.29
C SER A 169 -19.58 -21.40 9.45
N PHE A 170 -18.67 -20.95 8.59
CA PHE A 170 -17.81 -21.77 7.75
C PHE A 170 -16.41 -21.17 7.71
N LEU A 171 -15.37 -21.99 7.93
CA LEU A 171 -13.96 -21.56 7.96
C LEU A 171 -13.67 -20.35 8.87
N GLY A 172 -14.43 -20.19 9.95
CA GLY A 172 -14.25 -19.12 10.94
C GLY A 172 -14.99 -17.81 10.65
N LEU A 173 -15.79 -17.72 9.57
CA LEU A 173 -16.62 -16.56 9.27
C LEU A 173 -18.10 -16.96 9.25
N SER A 174 -18.98 -16.12 9.80
CA SER A 174 -20.43 -16.36 9.78
C SER A 174 -20.99 -16.33 8.35
N ALA A 175 -22.16 -16.92 8.12
CA ALA A 175 -22.80 -16.91 6.80
C ALA A 175 -23.10 -15.47 6.35
N LEU A 176 -23.54 -14.60 7.27
CA LEU A 176 -23.68 -13.17 7.00
C LEU A 176 -22.34 -12.54 6.61
N GLY A 177 -21.27 -12.86 7.34
CA GLY A 177 -19.92 -12.40 7.04
C GLY A 177 -19.45 -12.81 5.65
N TRP A 178 -19.68 -14.06 5.25
CA TRP A 178 -19.37 -14.57 3.91
C TRP A 178 -20.17 -13.86 2.83
N ILE A 179 -21.47 -13.63 3.04
CA ILE A 179 -22.33 -12.89 2.10
C ILE A 179 -21.79 -11.48 1.90
N SER A 180 -21.56 -10.74 2.99
CA SER A 180 -21.02 -9.38 2.91
C SER A 180 -19.63 -9.33 2.27
N TYR A 181 -18.76 -10.26 2.63
CA TYR A 181 -17.44 -10.39 2.03
C TYR A 181 -17.54 -10.67 0.53
N ALA A 182 -18.36 -11.63 0.10
CA ALA A 182 -18.53 -11.98 -1.31
C ALA A 182 -19.09 -10.81 -2.13
N ILE A 183 -20.08 -10.07 -1.61
CA ILE A 183 -20.62 -8.88 -2.27
C ILE A 183 -19.50 -7.87 -2.55
N LEU A 184 -18.70 -7.55 -1.54
CA LEU A 184 -17.63 -6.55 -1.66
C LEU A 184 -16.45 -7.07 -2.48
N TRP A 185 -16.13 -8.35 -2.39
CA TRP A 185 -15.09 -9.00 -3.19
C TRP A 185 -15.44 -8.95 -4.68
N VAL A 186 -16.67 -9.32 -5.05
CA VAL A 186 -17.15 -9.25 -6.44
C VAL A 186 -17.22 -7.79 -6.92
N ALA A 187 -17.76 -6.87 -6.11
CA ALA A 187 -17.87 -5.47 -6.47
C ALA A 187 -16.51 -4.81 -6.74
N GLN A 188 -15.51 -5.08 -5.88
CA GLN A 188 -14.14 -4.61 -6.08
C GLN A 188 -13.50 -5.19 -7.35
N GLY A 189 -13.66 -6.50 -7.57
CA GLY A 189 -13.17 -7.16 -8.78
C GLY A 189 -13.80 -6.59 -10.06
N ALA A 190 -15.11 -6.30 -10.03
CA ALA A 190 -15.82 -5.68 -11.14
C ALA A 190 -15.31 -4.26 -11.42
N LEU A 191 -15.16 -3.42 -10.38
CA LEU A 191 -14.63 -2.06 -10.51
C LEU A 191 -13.20 -2.06 -11.07
N PHE A 192 -12.36 -3.00 -10.63
CA PHE A 192 -11.02 -3.17 -11.17
C PHE A 192 -11.04 -3.55 -12.66
N TRP A 193 -11.96 -4.43 -13.08
CA TRP A 193 -12.07 -4.88 -14.47
C TRP A 193 -12.43 -3.73 -15.43
N MET A 194 -13.19 -2.74 -14.95
CA MET A 194 -13.53 -1.52 -15.70
C MET A 194 -12.31 -0.64 -16.02
N GLY A 195 -11.16 -0.88 -15.37
CA GLY A 195 -9.89 -0.23 -15.68
C GLY A 195 -9.61 1.06 -14.92
N MET A 196 -8.41 1.62 -15.13
CA MET A 196 -7.85 2.73 -14.34
C MET A 196 -8.71 4.00 -14.33
N GLU A 197 -9.42 4.30 -15.42
CA GLU A 197 -10.26 5.51 -15.49
C GLU A 197 -11.48 5.41 -14.56
N ALA A 198 -12.12 4.24 -14.48
CA ALA A 198 -13.23 4.00 -13.57
C ALA A 198 -12.76 4.06 -12.11
N ILE A 199 -11.61 3.44 -11.82
CA ILE A 199 -10.97 3.47 -10.50
C ILE A 199 -10.72 4.92 -10.08
N LYS A 200 -10.13 5.74 -10.96
CA LYS A 200 -9.86 7.15 -10.69
C LYS A 200 -11.14 7.94 -10.37
N LYS A 201 -12.18 7.80 -11.20
CA LYS A 201 -13.46 8.49 -10.99
C LYS A 201 -14.11 8.10 -9.66
N PHE A 202 -14.04 6.82 -9.28
CA PHE A 202 -14.53 6.34 -8.00
C PHE A 202 -13.80 7.01 -6.83
N ILE A 203 -12.47 7.03 -6.86
CA ILE A 203 -11.63 7.60 -5.80
C ILE A 203 -11.83 9.11 -5.66
N ASP A 204 -11.92 9.83 -6.78
CA ASP A 204 -12.02 11.30 -6.80
C ASP A 204 -13.26 11.80 -6.01
N TRP A 205 -14.35 11.02 -5.98
CA TRP A 205 -15.54 11.34 -5.18
C TRP A 205 -15.54 10.69 -3.79
N ALA A 206 -15.05 9.45 -3.68
CA ALA A 206 -15.06 8.69 -2.42
C ALA A 206 -14.26 9.39 -1.32
N GLY A 207 -13.06 9.90 -1.63
CA GLY A 207 -12.18 10.52 -0.64
C GLY A 207 -12.82 11.72 0.08
N PRO A 208 -13.32 12.75 -0.64
CA PRO A 208 -14.03 13.87 -0.02
C PRO A 208 -15.28 13.46 0.76
N ALA A 209 -16.04 12.48 0.27
CA ALA A 209 -17.25 12.01 0.95
C ALA A 209 -16.95 11.45 2.35
N VAL A 210 -15.86 10.70 2.49
CA VAL A 210 -15.43 10.15 3.79
C VAL A 210 -15.13 11.27 4.78
N TYR A 211 -14.47 12.34 4.33
CA TYR A 211 -14.19 13.47 5.21
C TYR A 211 -15.43 14.16 5.72
N VAL A 212 -16.41 14.40 4.85
CA VAL A 212 -17.67 15.03 5.25
C VAL A 212 -18.34 14.22 6.37
N VAL A 213 -18.39 12.90 6.22
CA VAL A 213 -19.02 12.02 7.21
C VAL A 213 -18.20 11.92 8.49
N MET A 214 -16.86 11.86 8.41
CA MET A 214 -16.00 11.79 9.59
C MET A 214 -15.98 13.09 10.39
N ILE A 215 -16.01 14.23 9.71
CA ILE A 215 -16.16 15.54 10.36
C ILE A 215 -17.55 15.65 11.00
N ALA A 216 -18.61 15.22 10.30
CA ALA A 216 -19.96 15.21 10.85
C ALA A 216 -20.07 14.32 12.09
N LEU A 217 -19.45 13.13 12.06
CA LEU A 217 -19.37 12.21 13.19
C LEU A 217 -18.63 12.85 14.38
N ALA A 218 -17.47 13.47 14.13
CA ALA A 218 -16.71 14.15 15.17
C ALA A 218 -17.50 15.31 15.81
N ILE A 219 -18.13 16.16 14.99
CA ILE A 219 -18.99 17.26 15.47
C ILE A 219 -20.13 16.71 16.32
N TYR A 220 -20.81 15.65 15.84
CA TYR A 220 -21.89 15.01 16.57
C TYR A 220 -21.43 14.51 17.93
N LEU A 221 -20.35 13.72 17.99
CA LEU A 221 -19.85 13.16 19.25
C LEU A 221 -19.39 14.25 20.22
N VAL A 222 -18.69 15.28 19.74
CA VAL A 222 -18.27 16.41 20.58
C VAL A 222 -19.46 17.20 21.09
N SER A 223 -20.53 17.36 20.29
CA SER A 223 -21.76 18.03 20.73
C SER A 223 -22.49 17.27 21.83
N GLN A 224 -22.49 15.93 21.78
CA GLN A 224 -23.08 15.07 22.81
C GLN A 224 -22.21 15.01 24.07
N ALA A 225 -20.87 14.95 23.91
CA ALA A 225 -19.93 14.94 25.01
C ALA A 225 -19.87 16.28 25.76
N GLY A 226 -19.96 17.40 25.03
CA GLY A 226 -19.55 18.72 25.49
C GLY A 226 -18.03 18.89 25.39
N ILE A 227 -17.56 20.02 24.83
CA ILE A 227 -16.14 20.26 24.54
C ILE A 227 -15.25 20.11 25.78
N GLY A 228 -15.72 20.55 26.96
CA GLY A 228 -14.97 20.47 28.22
C GLY A 228 -14.77 19.05 28.75
N ASN A 229 -15.53 18.07 28.26
CA ASN A 229 -15.45 16.67 28.69
C ASN A 229 -14.57 15.81 27.76
N ILE A 230 -14.01 16.41 26.71
CA ILE A 230 -13.08 15.72 25.81
C ILE A 230 -11.71 15.65 26.49
N SER A 231 -11.31 14.45 26.88
CA SER A 231 -9.97 14.20 27.41
C SER A 231 -9.03 13.66 26.33
N PHE A 232 -7.86 14.29 26.20
CA PHE A 232 -6.75 13.78 25.38
C PHE A 232 -5.77 12.91 26.18
N THR A 233 -6.08 12.61 27.45
CA THR A 233 -5.25 11.76 28.33
C THR A 233 -5.82 10.36 28.50
N LEU A 234 -6.87 9.99 27.74
CA LEU A 234 -7.49 8.67 27.84
C LEU A 234 -6.55 7.57 27.35
N SER A 235 -6.49 6.48 28.10
CA SER A 235 -5.76 5.26 27.78
C SER A 235 -6.64 4.05 28.06
N VAL A 236 -6.33 2.91 27.43
CA VAL A 236 -6.88 1.63 27.86
C VAL A 236 -6.11 1.20 29.11
N GLY A 237 -6.81 1.09 30.25
CA GLY A 237 -6.20 0.73 31.54
C GLY A 237 -5.50 1.90 32.25
N GLU A 238 -4.72 1.55 33.28
CA GLU A 238 -3.99 2.53 34.10
C GLU A 238 -2.97 3.33 33.27
N PRO A 239 -2.96 4.67 33.35
CA PRO A 239 -2.03 5.49 32.60
C PRO A 239 -0.57 5.15 32.92
N LEU A 240 0.23 4.95 31.88
CA LEU A 240 1.67 4.79 32.03
C LEU A 240 2.31 6.09 32.55
N SER A 241 3.32 5.96 33.41
CA SER A 241 4.17 7.09 33.78
C SER A 241 4.90 7.64 32.54
N PHE A 242 5.28 8.92 32.57
CA PHE A 242 5.96 9.55 31.43
C PHE A 242 7.17 8.74 30.95
N GLY A 243 8.06 8.34 31.87
CA GLY A 243 9.23 7.53 31.53
C GLY A 243 8.90 6.15 30.96
N ALA A 244 7.88 5.47 31.50
CA ALA A 244 7.43 4.18 31.00
C ALA A 244 6.74 4.28 29.62
N SER A 245 6.10 5.41 29.33
CA SER A 245 5.39 5.62 28.06
C SER A 245 6.30 5.83 26.85
N ILE A 246 7.52 6.36 27.02
CA ILE A 246 8.45 6.65 25.92
C ILE A 246 8.77 5.42 25.04
N PRO A 247 9.23 4.28 25.59
CA PRO A 247 9.53 3.10 24.75
C PRO A 247 8.26 2.55 24.06
N VAL A 248 7.10 2.68 24.69
CA VAL A 248 5.81 2.27 24.12
C VAL A 248 5.41 3.19 22.97
N MET A 249 5.61 4.51 23.10
CA MET A 249 5.42 5.46 22.00
C MET A 249 6.34 5.16 20.83
N LEU A 250 7.61 4.81 21.06
CA LEU A 250 8.53 4.41 20.00
C LEU A 250 8.06 3.12 19.30
N SER A 251 7.49 2.17 20.05
CA SER A 251 6.87 0.97 19.48
C SER A 251 5.66 1.32 18.63
N ALA A 252 4.79 2.22 19.10
CA ALA A 252 3.65 2.71 18.33
C ALA A 252 4.07 3.39 17.02
N VAL A 253 5.11 4.23 17.05
CA VAL A 253 5.72 4.81 15.84
C VAL A 253 6.17 3.71 14.87
N ALA A 254 6.81 2.66 15.38
CA ALA A 254 7.30 1.58 14.54
C ALA A 254 6.19 0.71 13.92
N LEU A 255 5.08 0.54 14.64
CA LEU A 255 3.88 -0.11 14.13
C LEU A 255 3.20 0.71 13.02
N VAL A 256 3.16 2.04 13.16
CA VAL A 256 2.66 2.94 12.10
C VAL A 256 3.49 2.82 10.83
N VAL A 257 4.82 2.81 10.96
CA VAL A 257 5.72 2.60 9.80
C VAL A 257 5.51 1.21 9.19
N SER A 258 5.33 0.18 10.01
CA SER A 258 5.08 -1.19 9.54
C SER A 258 3.74 -1.31 8.80
N TYR A 259 2.69 -0.63 9.28
CA TYR A 259 1.39 -0.56 8.60
C TYR A 259 1.50 0.05 7.20
N PHE A 260 2.21 1.18 7.06
CA PHE A 260 2.42 1.84 5.78
C PHE A 260 3.48 1.20 4.88
N SER A 261 4.24 0.21 5.37
CA SER A 261 5.39 -0.35 4.66
C SER A 261 5.05 -0.94 3.29
N GLY A 262 3.90 -1.61 3.15
CA GLY A 262 3.38 -2.12 1.89
C GLY A 262 3.05 -0.98 0.91
N PRO A 263 2.10 -0.08 1.24
CA PRO A 263 1.79 1.11 0.44
C PRO A 263 3.03 1.95 0.06
N MET A 264 4.01 2.06 0.96
CA MET A 264 5.26 2.78 0.71
C MET A 264 6.12 2.14 -0.40
N LEU A 265 6.26 0.81 -0.45
CA LEU A 265 6.93 0.14 -1.57
C LEU A 265 6.12 0.27 -2.86
N ASN A 266 4.81 0.07 -2.74
CA ASN A 266 3.85 0.16 -3.83
C ASN A 266 3.84 1.55 -4.47
N PHE A 267 4.20 2.58 -3.71
CA PHE A 267 4.26 3.94 -4.22
C PHE A 267 5.22 4.11 -5.40
N GLY A 268 6.22 3.23 -5.58
CA GLY A 268 7.05 3.18 -6.78
C GLY A 268 6.26 2.89 -8.07
N ASP A 269 5.15 2.15 -7.99
CA ASP A 269 4.27 1.87 -9.13
C ASP A 269 3.46 3.10 -9.55
N PHE A 270 3.20 4.02 -8.62
CA PHE A 270 2.44 5.24 -8.87
C PHE A 270 3.33 6.44 -9.17
N SER A 271 4.50 6.53 -8.53
CA SER A 271 5.43 7.65 -8.72
C SER A 271 5.94 7.73 -10.16
N ARG A 272 5.98 6.61 -10.88
CA ARG A 272 6.32 6.54 -12.31
C ARG A 272 5.44 7.43 -13.18
N TYR A 273 4.21 7.75 -12.78
CA TYR A 273 3.32 8.62 -13.56
C TYR A 273 3.64 10.11 -13.35
N GLY A 274 4.49 10.46 -12.39
CA GLY A 274 4.77 11.83 -11.97
C GLY A 274 5.60 12.62 -12.96
N LYS A 275 5.11 13.81 -13.34
CA LYS A 275 5.81 14.71 -14.29
C LYS A 275 7.18 15.20 -13.81
N SER A 276 7.40 15.24 -12.50
CA SER A 276 8.68 15.60 -11.89
C SER A 276 8.75 15.10 -10.45
N PHE A 277 9.96 14.80 -9.97
CA PHE A 277 10.16 14.39 -8.58
C PHE A 277 9.75 15.47 -7.56
N ALA A 278 9.90 16.75 -7.90
CA ALA A 278 9.38 17.85 -7.09
C ALA A 278 7.85 17.78 -6.94
N SER A 279 7.14 17.40 -8.00
CA SER A 279 5.69 17.22 -7.96
C SER A 279 5.30 16.08 -7.03
N VAL A 280 6.03 14.96 -7.07
CA VAL A 280 5.86 13.81 -6.16
C VAL A 280 6.08 14.22 -4.71
N LYS A 281 7.24 14.83 -4.38
CA LYS A 281 7.56 15.24 -3.01
C LYS A 281 6.51 16.18 -2.42
N ARG A 282 6.05 17.17 -3.21
CA ARG A 282 5.02 18.11 -2.76
C ARG A 282 3.68 17.40 -2.54
N GLY A 283 3.28 16.50 -3.44
CA GLY A 283 2.07 15.70 -3.24
C GLY A 283 2.14 14.81 -2.00
N ASN A 284 3.29 14.15 -1.78
CA ASN A 284 3.55 13.35 -0.58
C ASN A 284 3.49 14.20 0.70
N PHE A 285 4.04 15.41 0.71
CA PHE A 285 3.99 16.28 1.90
C PHE A 285 2.55 16.64 2.31
N TRP A 286 1.71 17.00 1.34
CA TRP A 286 0.32 17.33 1.63
C TRP A 286 -0.52 16.08 1.94
N GLY A 287 -0.25 14.97 1.25
CA GLY A 287 -1.03 13.73 1.35
C GLY A 287 -0.67 12.84 2.55
N LEU A 288 0.59 12.87 3.00
CA LEU A 288 1.06 12.12 4.15
C LEU A 288 1.00 13.00 5.41
N PRO A 289 2.00 13.83 5.79
CA PRO A 289 1.95 14.58 7.05
C PRO A 289 0.68 15.40 7.31
N ILE A 290 0.24 16.23 6.35
CA ILE A 290 -0.84 17.20 6.60
C ILE A 290 -2.20 16.51 6.65
N ASN A 291 -2.51 15.74 5.61
CA ASN A 291 -3.76 14.99 5.53
C ASN A 291 -3.86 13.92 6.63
N PHE A 292 -2.77 13.21 6.94
CA PHE A 292 -2.74 12.22 8.01
C PHE A 292 -2.83 12.83 9.41
N LEU A 293 -2.28 14.03 9.63
CA LEU A 293 -2.51 14.77 10.88
C LEU A 293 -4.00 15.06 11.07
N PHE A 294 -4.68 15.54 10.03
CA PHE A 294 -6.10 15.82 10.10
C PHE A 294 -6.92 14.54 10.37
N PHE A 295 -6.60 13.43 9.69
CA PHE A 295 -7.14 12.11 9.98
C PHE A 295 -6.90 11.67 11.44
N SER A 296 -5.68 11.85 11.94
CA SER A 296 -5.28 11.41 13.29
C SER A 296 -6.01 12.20 14.37
N VAL A 297 -6.17 13.52 14.18
CA VAL A 297 -6.96 14.37 15.06
C VAL A 297 -8.42 13.92 15.10
N LEU A 298 -9.04 13.69 13.94
CA LEU A 298 -10.43 13.20 13.89
C LEU A 298 -10.58 11.85 14.59
N THR A 299 -9.64 10.93 14.36
CA THR A 299 -9.66 9.59 14.97
C THR A 299 -9.57 9.67 16.49
N VAL A 300 -8.57 10.40 17.00
CA VAL A 300 -8.37 10.56 18.44
C VAL A 300 -9.54 11.32 19.08
N LEU A 301 -10.07 12.36 18.42
CA LEU A 301 -11.21 13.13 18.91
C LEU A 301 -12.47 12.27 19.01
N CYS A 302 -12.80 11.49 17.97
CA CYS A 302 -13.93 10.58 17.98
C CYS A 302 -13.80 9.54 19.09
N ALA A 303 -12.63 8.89 19.20
CA ALA A 303 -12.36 7.92 20.25
C ALA A 303 -12.50 8.55 21.65
N SER A 304 -11.88 9.72 21.88
CA SER A 304 -11.96 10.43 23.16
C SER A 304 -13.38 10.85 23.54
N ALA A 305 -14.23 11.16 22.57
CA ALA A 305 -15.62 11.53 22.81
C ALA A 305 -16.52 10.32 23.18
N THR A 306 -16.09 9.09 22.92
CA THR A 306 -16.92 7.90 23.21
C THR A 306 -17.10 7.63 24.70
N VAL A 307 -16.11 7.96 25.54
CA VAL A 307 -16.20 7.80 27.00
C VAL A 307 -17.30 8.68 27.59
N PRO A 308 -17.34 10.00 27.38
CA PRO A 308 -18.42 10.84 27.91
C PRO A 308 -19.79 10.56 27.26
N VAL A 309 -19.84 10.08 26.02
CA VAL A 309 -21.11 9.83 25.31
C VAL A 309 -21.70 8.44 25.63
N PHE A 310 -20.87 7.40 25.66
CA PHE A 310 -21.29 6.00 25.78
C PHE A 310 -20.84 5.33 27.09
N GLY A 311 -20.05 6.00 27.92
CA GLY A 311 -19.53 5.46 29.18
C GLY A 311 -18.36 4.48 29.03
N LYS A 312 -17.90 4.21 27.79
CA LYS A 312 -16.77 3.33 27.50
C LYS A 312 -15.95 3.87 26.33
N LEU A 313 -14.65 3.58 26.31
CA LEU A 313 -13.78 3.91 25.19
C LEU A 313 -14.06 2.96 24.03
N ILE A 314 -14.50 3.51 22.91
CA ILE A 314 -14.68 2.81 21.63
C ILE A 314 -13.66 3.41 20.65
N THR A 315 -12.75 2.59 20.15
CA THR A 315 -11.71 3.03 19.21
C THR A 315 -12.05 2.68 17.76
N ASP A 316 -12.93 1.71 17.55
CA ASP A 316 -13.45 1.35 16.22
C ASP A 316 -14.55 2.34 15.79
N PRO A 317 -14.38 3.07 14.67
CA PRO A 317 -15.39 4.00 14.19
C PRO A 317 -16.67 3.31 13.70
N ILE A 318 -16.59 2.03 13.28
CA ILE A 318 -17.75 1.23 12.88
C ILE A 318 -18.59 0.93 14.13
N GLU A 319 -17.97 0.44 15.20
CA GLU A 319 -18.65 0.22 16.48
C GLU A 319 -19.21 1.54 17.04
N THR A 320 -18.47 2.64 16.88
CA THR A 320 -18.92 3.98 17.27
C THR A 320 -20.22 4.37 16.56
N VAL A 321 -20.29 4.20 15.24
CA VAL A 321 -21.50 4.48 14.46
C VAL A 321 -22.65 3.54 14.85
N GLN A 322 -22.36 2.27 15.13
CA GLN A 322 -23.36 1.32 15.61
C GLN A 322 -23.93 1.73 16.98
N ALA A 323 -23.07 2.22 17.90
CA ALA A 323 -23.45 2.66 19.24
C ALA A 323 -24.36 3.90 19.23
N ILE A 324 -24.26 4.76 18.21
CA ILE A 324 -25.19 5.90 18.02
C ILE A 324 -26.63 5.39 17.84
N GLY A 325 -26.83 4.20 17.26
CA GLY A 325 -28.13 3.54 17.13
C GLY A 325 -29.12 4.16 16.11
N ALA A 326 -28.89 5.41 15.70
CA ALA A 326 -29.73 6.11 14.72
C ALA A 326 -29.64 5.44 13.33
N PRO A 327 -30.77 5.00 12.73
CA PRO A 327 -30.76 4.28 11.45
C PRO A 327 -30.02 5.02 10.34
N PHE A 328 -30.23 6.34 10.24
CA PHE A 328 -29.55 7.16 9.23
C PHE A 328 -28.02 7.21 9.45
N ALA A 329 -27.56 7.34 10.68
CA ALA A 329 -26.13 7.35 11.01
C ALA A 329 -25.48 6.01 10.67
N ILE A 330 -26.16 4.89 10.98
CA ILE A 330 -25.69 3.54 10.65
C ILE A 330 -25.57 3.35 9.15
N LEU A 331 -26.59 3.75 8.38
CA LEU A 331 -26.56 3.64 6.92
C LEU A 331 -25.46 4.52 6.31
N LEU A 332 -25.41 5.80 6.69
CA LEU A 332 -24.46 6.77 6.15
C LEU A 332 -23.02 6.40 6.52
N GLY A 333 -22.75 6.08 7.78
CA GLY A 333 -21.43 5.69 8.26
C GLY A 333 -20.98 4.36 7.66
N GLY A 334 -21.84 3.34 7.70
CA GLY A 334 -21.54 2.02 7.13
C GLY A 334 -21.22 2.08 5.63
N LEU A 335 -22.05 2.76 4.82
CA LEU A 335 -21.79 2.90 3.38
C LEU A 335 -20.54 3.73 3.10
N THR A 336 -20.28 4.75 3.91
CA THR A 336 -19.04 5.53 3.82
C THR A 336 -17.81 4.67 4.08
N PHE A 337 -17.82 3.87 5.14
CA PHE A 337 -16.69 2.98 5.46
C PHE A 337 -16.49 1.88 4.42
N VAL A 338 -17.57 1.32 3.87
CA VAL A 338 -17.50 0.41 2.73
C VAL A 338 -16.83 1.11 1.55
N THR A 339 -17.31 2.29 1.18
CA THR A 339 -16.80 3.07 0.03
C THR A 339 -15.32 3.43 0.21
N ALA A 340 -14.95 3.94 1.39
CA ALA A 340 -13.59 4.29 1.76
C ALA A 340 -12.65 3.08 1.61
N THR A 341 -13.06 1.95 2.18
CA THR A 341 -12.24 0.75 2.22
C THR A 341 -12.13 0.09 0.85
N VAL A 342 -13.19 0.10 0.03
CA VAL A 342 -13.11 -0.32 -1.37
C VAL A 342 -12.12 0.53 -2.17
N GLY A 343 -12.13 1.85 -1.98
CA GLY A 343 -11.26 2.78 -2.70
C GLY A 343 -9.78 2.54 -2.43
N ILE A 344 -9.38 2.56 -1.15
CA ILE A 344 -8.00 2.26 -0.77
C ILE A 344 -7.58 0.86 -1.24
N ASN A 345 -8.47 -0.13 -1.15
CA ASN A 345 -8.06 -1.52 -1.30
C ASN A 345 -7.73 -1.83 -2.76
N ILE A 346 -8.44 -1.19 -3.69
CA ILE A 346 -8.09 -1.23 -5.11
C ILE A 346 -6.72 -0.57 -5.34
N VAL A 347 -6.50 0.63 -4.80
CA VAL A 347 -5.28 1.39 -5.04
C VAL A 347 -4.05 0.72 -4.44
N ALA A 348 -4.09 0.45 -3.14
CA ALA A 348 -2.96 -0.02 -2.36
C ALA A 348 -2.68 -1.51 -2.61
N ASN A 349 -3.73 -2.33 -2.63
CA ASN A 349 -3.61 -3.78 -2.48
C ASN A 349 -4.07 -4.58 -3.71
N PHE A 350 -4.51 -3.91 -4.78
CA PHE A 350 -4.95 -4.58 -6.01
C PHE A 350 -4.06 -4.23 -7.21
N ILE A 351 -3.79 -2.93 -7.43
CA ILE A 351 -2.98 -2.46 -8.57
C ILE A 351 -1.51 -2.92 -8.46
N SER A 352 -0.96 -2.81 -7.26
CA SER A 352 0.44 -3.15 -6.94
C SER A 352 0.78 -4.62 -7.18
N PRO A 353 0.05 -5.60 -6.61
CA PRO A 353 0.31 -7.02 -6.89
C PRO A 353 0.03 -7.41 -8.34
N ALA A 354 -0.85 -6.67 -9.04
CA ALA A 354 -1.04 -6.88 -10.48
C ALA A 354 0.25 -6.61 -11.27
N PHE A 355 1.02 -5.58 -10.93
CA PHE A 355 2.36 -5.38 -11.51
C PHE A 355 3.36 -6.45 -11.07
N ASP A 356 3.33 -6.88 -9.82
CA ASP A 356 4.24 -7.92 -9.30
C ASP A 356 4.07 -9.25 -10.02
N PHE A 357 2.85 -9.78 -10.05
CA PHE A 357 2.56 -11.06 -10.68
C PHE A 357 2.76 -10.98 -12.20
N SER A 358 2.44 -9.83 -12.81
CA SER A 358 2.75 -9.62 -14.22
C SER A 358 4.26 -9.63 -14.48
N ASN A 359 5.08 -9.05 -13.61
CA ASN A 359 6.54 -9.06 -13.74
C ASN A 359 7.14 -10.47 -13.72
N VAL A 360 6.53 -11.42 -12.98
CA VAL A 360 7.01 -12.82 -12.93
C VAL A 360 6.91 -13.52 -14.27
N ALA A 361 5.81 -13.31 -15.00
CA ALA A 361 5.61 -13.90 -16.33
C ALA A 361 4.82 -12.95 -17.26
N PRO A 362 5.45 -11.89 -17.79
CA PRO A 362 4.77 -10.81 -18.52
C PRO A 362 3.93 -11.25 -19.72
N ARG A 363 4.30 -12.36 -20.37
CA ARG A 363 3.55 -12.96 -21.50
C ARG A 363 2.30 -13.72 -21.08
N LYS A 364 2.28 -14.26 -19.86
CA LYS A 364 1.24 -15.18 -19.38
C LYS A 364 0.29 -14.50 -18.40
N ILE A 365 0.80 -13.54 -17.65
CA ILE A 365 0.07 -12.83 -16.61
C ILE A 365 -0.05 -11.37 -17.03
N SER A 366 -1.21 -11.01 -17.58
CA SER A 366 -1.57 -9.61 -17.79
C SER A 366 -1.78 -8.92 -16.45
N TRP A 367 -1.77 -7.58 -16.43
CA TRP A 367 -2.13 -6.82 -15.23
C TRP A 367 -3.50 -7.24 -14.66
N ARG A 368 -4.50 -7.47 -15.53
CA ARG A 368 -5.80 -7.97 -15.07
C ARG A 368 -5.73 -9.35 -14.42
N ALA A 369 -4.99 -10.27 -15.04
CA ALA A 369 -4.81 -11.62 -14.48
C ALA A 369 -4.06 -11.59 -13.14
N GLY A 370 -3.02 -10.76 -13.02
CA GLY A 370 -2.28 -10.57 -11.77
C GLY A 370 -3.17 -10.06 -10.64
N GLY A 371 -4.02 -9.07 -10.93
CA GLY A 371 -4.99 -8.57 -9.96
C GLY A 371 -5.98 -9.65 -9.49
N MET A 372 -6.47 -10.51 -10.40
CA MET A 372 -7.35 -11.61 -10.02
C MET A 372 -6.66 -12.72 -9.21
N ILE A 373 -5.36 -12.96 -9.43
CA ILE A 373 -4.57 -13.85 -8.57
C ILE A 373 -4.56 -13.31 -7.14
N ALA A 374 -4.31 -12.02 -6.96
CA ALA A 374 -4.37 -11.36 -5.65
C ALA A 374 -5.77 -11.46 -5.02
N ALA A 375 -6.82 -11.22 -5.83
CA ALA A 375 -8.19 -11.27 -5.34
C ALA A 375 -8.62 -12.67 -4.89
N VAL A 376 -8.35 -13.71 -5.68
CA VAL A 376 -8.71 -15.09 -5.32
C VAL A 376 -7.86 -15.59 -4.16
N GLY A 377 -6.55 -15.31 -4.19
CA GLY A 377 -5.63 -15.73 -3.15
C GLY A 377 -5.95 -15.13 -1.78
N SER A 378 -6.49 -13.91 -1.72
CA SER A 378 -6.85 -13.28 -0.44
C SER A 378 -7.95 -14.02 0.33
N VAL A 379 -8.87 -14.68 -0.39
CA VAL A 379 -9.92 -15.51 0.21
C VAL A 379 -9.33 -16.74 0.87
N LEU A 380 -8.33 -17.35 0.22
CA LEU A 380 -7.64 -18.56 0.73
C LEU A 380 -6.86 -18.29 2.01
N LEU A 381 -6.41 -17.05 2.22
CA LEU A 381 -5.71 -16.65 3.44
C LEU A 381 -6.64 -16.49 4.66
N THR A 382 -7.96 -16.48 4.47
CA THR A 382 -8.96 -16.35 5.55
C THR A 382 -8.63 -15.22 6.54
N PRO A 383 -8.53 -13.96 6.08
CA PRO A 383 -8.01 -12.83 6.86
C PRO A 383 -8.70 -12.61 8.22
N TRP A 384 -9.97 -12.97 8.33
CA TRP A 384 -10.74 -12.92 9.57
C TRP A 384 -10.17 -13.81 10.69
N ASN A 385 -9.39 -14.84 10.36
CA ASN A 385 -8.79 -15.74 11.35
C ASN A 385 -7.51 -15.19 12.01
N TRP A 386 -6.88 -14.15 11.42
CA TRP A 386 -5.61 -13.61 11.93
C TRP A 386 -5.58 -12.07 12.03
N TYR A 387 -6.64 -11.37 11.62
CA TYR A 387 -6.80 -9.92 11.77
C TYR A 387 -8.09 -9.55 12.50
N GLY A 388 -8.44 -10.31 13.54
CA GLY A 388 -9.72 -10.18 14.25
C GLY A 388 -9.70 -9.33 15.53
N ASN A 389 -8.52 -8.98 16.07
CA ASN A 389 -8.38 -8.23 17.32
C ASN A 389 -7.04 -7.48 17.39
N ASP A 390 -6.90 -6.57 18.34
CA ASP A 390 -5.73 -5.70 18.51
C ASP A 390 -4.40 -6.46 18.56
N GLN A 391 -4.29 -7.52 19.36
CA GLN A 391 -3.04 -8.28 19.48
C GLN A 391 -2.67 -8.97 18.17
N ALA A 392 -3.66 -9.52 17.47
CA ALA A 392 -3.46 -10.14 16.17
C ALA A 392 -3.02 -9.11 15.11
N ILE A 393 -3.56 -7.89 15.16
CA ILE A 393 -3.15 -6.76 14.32
C ILE A 393 -1.68 -6.42 14.58
N LEU A 394 -1.30 -6.16 15.84
CA LEU A 394 0.06 -5.79 16.20
C LEU A 394 1.08 -6.86 15.82
N TYR A 395 0.76 -8.13 16.08
CA TYR A 395 1.59 -9.26 15.67
C TYR A 395 1.76 -9.33 14.15
N THR A 396 0.65 -9.22 13.42
CA THR A 396 0.66 -9.24 11.95
C THR A 396 1.51 -8.12 11.38
N LEU A 397 1.37 -6.89 11.89
CA LEU A 397 2.18 -5.74 11.47
C LEU A 397 3.68 -6.00 11.68
N GLY A 398 4.05 -6.61 12.81
CA GLY A 398 5.42 -7.04 13.06
C GLY A 398 5.92 -8.06 12.02
N VAL A 399 5.12 -9.08 11.70
CA VAL A 399 5.52 -10.10 10.70
C VAL A 399 5.61 -9.50 9.29
N LEU A 400 4.64 -8.71 8.86
CA LEU A 400 4.65 -8.08 7.55
C LEU A 400 5.79 -7.07 7.41
N GLY A 401 6.02 -6.26 8.46
CA GLY A 401 7.16 -5.36 8.56
C GLY A 401 8.49 -6.10 8.41
N ALA A 402 8.60 -7.29 9.01
CA ALA A 402 9.80 -8.11 8.96
C ALA A 402 10.14 -8.59 7.53
N LEU A 403 9.12 -8.95 6.75
CA LEU A 403 9.27 -9.44 5.37
C LEU A 403 9.62 -8.30 4.39
N ILE A 404 9.11 -7.10 4.66
CA ILE A 404 9.27 -5.92 3.79
C ILE A 404 10.53 -5.12 4.09
N GLY A 405 10.91 -4.98 5.36
CA GLY A 405 12.05 -4.17 5.79
C GLY A 405 13.32 -4.41 4.96
N PRO A 406 13.78 -5.67 4.79
CA PRO A 406 14.97 -5.98 3.98
C PRO A 406 14.92 -5.44 2.55
N LEU A 407 13.74 -5.44 1.92
CA LEU A 407 13.55 -4.96 0.55
C LEU A 407 13.81 -3.45 0.44
N PHE A 408 13.40 -2.67 1.45
CA PHE A 408 13.73 -1.23 1.52
C PHE A 408 15.23 -1.01 1.63
N GLY A 409 15.88 -1.72 2.56
CA GLY A 409 17.31 -1.57 2.82
C GLY A 409 18.14 -1.85 1.57
N ILE A 410 17.85 -2.97 0.90
CA ILE A 410 18.54 -3.39 -0.32
C ILE A 410 18.29 -2.40 -1.47
N LEU A 411 17.06 -1.96 -1.69
CA LEU A 411 16.75 -0.97 -2.72
C LEU A 411 17.49 0.35 -2.47
N ILE A 412 17.46 0.85 -1.24
CA ILE A 412 18.09 2.13 -0.88
C ILE A 412 19.60 2.03 -1.05
N ALA A 413 20.23 0.97 -0.53
CA ALA A 413 21.65 0.74 -0.71
C ALA A 413 22.02 0.59 -2.19
N GLY A 414 21.28 -0.22 -2.94
CA GLY A 414 21.54 -0.49 -4.35
C GLY A 414 21.39 0.73 -5.23
N TYR A 415 20.31 1.50 -5.08
CA TYR A 415 20.10 2.67 -5.92
C TYR A 415 20.89 3.90 -5.45
N TYR A 416 20.83 4.27 -4.16
CA TYR A 416 21.41 5.54 -3.70
C TYR A 416 22.90 5.47 -3.40
N ILE A 417 23.38 4.36 -2.86
CA ILE A 417 24.76 4.25 -2.35
C ILE A 417 25.67 3.60 -3.39
N VAL A 418 25.31 2.40 -3.85
CA VAL A 418 26.12 1.59 -4.77
C VAL A 418 25.97 2.10 -6.21
N GLY A 419 24.74 2.16 -6.70
CA GLY A 419 24.40 2.64 -8.04
C GLY A 419 24.46 4.16 -8.21
N LYS A 420 24.68 4.93 -7.13
CA LYS A 420 24.82 6.40 -7.13
C LYS A 420 23.71 7.12 -7.92
N GLN A 421 22.49 6.58 -7.84
CA GLN A 421 21.28 7.04 -8.51
C GLN A 421 21.33 6.98 -10.04
N ARG A 422 22.10 6.03 -10.60
CA ARG A 422 22.24 5.80 -12.03
C ARG A 422 21.52 4.53 -12.45
N ILE A 423 20.79 4.56 -13.57
CA ILE A 423 20.08 3.39 -14.10
C ILE A 423 20.18 3.34 -15.63
N ALA A 424 20.51 2.17 -16.18
CA ALA A 424 20.44 1.87 -17.61
C ALA A 424 19.09 1.23 -17.96
N VAL A 425 18.10 2.02 -18.35
CA VAL A 425 16.70 1.55 -18.44
C VAL A 425 16.53 0.40 -19.44
N ASP A 426 17.19 0.47 -20.59
CA ASP A 426 17.03 -0.52 -21.66
C ASP A 426 17.58 -1.91 -21.28
N ASP A 427 18.66 -1.95 -20.48
CA ASP A 427 19.27 -3.18 -20.00
C ASP A 427 18.36 -3.96 -19.03
N MET A 428 17.30 -3.34 -18.48
CA MET A 428 16.31 -4.03 -17.65
C MET A 428 15.34 -4.91 -18.45
N TYR A 429 15.38 -4.84 -19.79
CA TYR A 429 14.45 -5.54 -20.69
C TYR A 429 15.15 -6.55 -21.61
N THR A 430 16.39 -6.95 -21.31
CA THR A 430 17.11 -7.97 -22.08
C THR A 430 17.57 -9.11 -21.19
N LYS A 431 17.63 -10.32 -21.75
CA LYS A 431 18.25 -11.51 -21.13
C LYS A 431 19.62 -11.83 -21.73
N ASP A 432 20.20 -10.89 -22.49
CA ASP A 432 21.55 -11.05 -23.00
C ASP A 432 22.53 -11.22 -21.82
N THR A 433 23.35 -12.26 -21.91
CA THR A 433 24.35 -12.58 -20.90
C THR A 433 25.43 -11.51 -20.73
N SER A 434 25.63 -10.64 -21.73
CA SER A 434 26.55 -9.50 -21.63
C SER A 434 25.87 -8.21 -21.12
N ALA A 435 24.56 -8.20 -20.91
CA ALA A 435 23.86 -7.02 -20.42
C ALA A 435 24.20 -6.71 -18.96
N ARG A 436 24.15 -5.43 -18.58
CA ARG A 436 24.60 -4.94 -17.27
C ARG A 436 23.85 -5.56 -16.08
N TYR A 437 22.59 -5.93 -16.28
CA TYR A 437 21.72 -6.50 -15.23
C TYR A 437 21.49 -8.01 -15.35
N TRP A 438 22.31 -8.70 -16.14
CA TRP A 438 22.29 -10.17 -16.17
C TRP A 438 22.93 -10.79 -14.94
N TYR A 439 23.96 -10.16 -14.35
CA TYR A 439 24.71 -10.69 -13.21
C TYR A 439 25.13 -12.16 -13.43
N ARG A 440 24.86 -13.04 -12.45
CA ARG A 440 25.11 -14.48 -12.55
C ARG A 440 23.81 -15.21 -12.81
N GLY A 441 23.57 -15.54 -14.08
CA GLY A 441 22.38 -16.30 -14.49
C GLY A 441 21.06 -15.57 -14.31
N GLY A 442 21.06 -14.23 -14.38
CA GLY A 442 19.89 -13.38 -14.18
C GLY A 442 19.68 -12.90 -12.73
N PHE A 443 20.56 -13.28 -11.80
CA PHE A 443 20.45 -12.99 -10.37
C PHE A 443 21.70 -12.27 -9.84
N ASN A 444 21.49 -11.19 -9.10
CA ASN A 444 22.54 -10.57 -8.30
C ASN A 444 22.76 -11.41 -7.02
N PRO A 445 23.90 -12.10 -6.87
CA PRO A 445 24.16 -12.95 -5.71
C PRO A 445 24.25 -12.17 -4.40
N ASN A 446 24.75 -10.92 -4.42
CA ASN A 446 24.83 -10.08 -3.22
C ASN A 446 23.43 -9.65 -2.75
N ALA A 447 22.53 -9.32 -3.69
CA ALA A 447 21.18 -8.89 -3.35
C ALA A 447 20.36 -10.05 -2.79
N ILE A 448 20.41 -11.21 -3.44
CA ILE A 448 19.72 -12.43 -2.99
C ILE A 448 20.30 -12.92 -1.65
N GLY A 449 21.63 -12.98 -1.53
CA GLY A 449 22.30 -13.35 -0.29
C GLY A 449 21.93 -12.42 0.88
N THR A 450 21.90 -11.11 0.62
CA THR A 450 21.47 -10.13 1.64
C THR A 450 20.01 -10.34 2.03
N LEU A 451 19.12 -10.54 1.06
CA LEU A 451 17.69 -10.76 1.34
C LEU A 451 17.47 -12.00 2.20
N VAL A 452 18.15 -13.11 1.90
CA VAL A 452 18.03 -14.35 2.69
C VAL A 452 18.52 -14.13 4.11
N VAL A 453 19.73 -13.59 4.28
CA VAL A 453 20.34 -13.41 5.62
C VAL A 453 19.53 -12.43 6.46
N THR A 454 19.21 -11.26 5.90
CA THR A 454 18.51 -10.21 6.64
C THR A 454 17.02 -10.51 6.80
N GLY A 455 16.40 -11.21 5.85
CA GLY A 455 15.05 -11.74 5.96
C GLY A 455 14.89 -12.74 7.11
N VAL A 456 15.83 -13.70 7.25
CA VAL A 456 15.82 -14.66 8.36
C VAL A 456 15.93 -13.94 9.71
N VAL A 457 16.90 -13.02 9.84
CA VAL A 457 17.07 -12.26 11.09
C VAL A 457 15.86 -11.38 11.40
N SER A 458 15.31 -10.72 10.39
CA SER A 458 14.15 -9.86 10.51
C SER A 458 12.90 -10.64 10.96
N VAL A 459 12.60 -11.77 10.31
CA VAL A 459 11.48 -12.65 10.70
C VAL A 459 11.70 -13.24 12.08
N ALA A 460 12.92 -13.68 12.40
CA ALA A 460 13.26 -14.15 13.74
C ALA A 460 13.00 -13.07 14.80
N SER A 461 13.30 -11.80 14.51
CA SER A 461 13.02 -10.67 15.42
C SER A 461 11.53 -10.41 15.63
N ALA A 462 10.67 -10.77 14.67
CA ALA A 462 9.22 -10.63 14.80
C ALA A 462 8.57 -11.81 15.53
N VAL A 463 9.07 -13.03 15.32
CA VAL A 463 8.40 -14.27 15.74
C VAL A 463 8.97 -14.84 17.04
N LEU A 464 10.29 -14.85 17.23
CA LEU A 464 10.91 -15.50 18.40
C LEU A 464 10.63 -14.76 19.72
N PRO A 465 10.69 -13.41 19.80
CA PRO A 465 10.45 -12.70 21.06
C PRO A 465 9.06 -12.99 21.65
N PRO A 466 7.95 -12.87 20.89
CA PRO A 466 6.63 -13.24 21.39
C PRO A 466 6.50 -14.73 21.73
N ALA A 467 7.07 -15.63 20.93
CA ALA A 467 6.95 -17.07 21.12
C ALA A 467 7.70 -17.58 22.36
N LEU A 468 8.84 -16.96 22.70
CA LEU A 468 9.69 -17.37 23.82
C LEU A 468 9.50 -16.50 25.07
N GLY A 469 8.70 -15.43 25.00
CA GLY A 469 8.52 -14.48 26.09
C GLY A 469 9.80 -13.68 26.42
N ILE A 470 10.69 -13.49 25.45
CA ILE A 470 11.96 -12.76 25.59
C ILE A 470 11.89 -11.42 24.85
N LEU A 471 12.73 -10.45 25.22
CA LEU A 471 12.86 -9.14 24.55
C LEU A 471 11.51 -8.50 24.16
N PRO A 472 10.61 -8.20 25.12
CA PRO A 472 9.30 -7.66 24.83
C PRO A 472 9.36 -6.40 23.96
N GLY A 473 8.53 -6.35 22.92
CA GLY A 473 8.43 -5.21 21.99
C GLY A 473 9.43 -5.22 20.84
N LEU A 474 10.41 -6.13 20.79
CA LEU A 474 11.36 -6.21 19.66
C LEU A 474 10.65 -6.45 18.32
N ASN A 475 9.56 -7.23 18.33
CA ASN A 475 8.74 -7.52 17.15
C ASN A 475 8.13 -6.27 16.50
N ASN A 476 7.91 -5.20 17.27
CA ASN A 476 7.38 -3.94 16.76
C ASN A 476 8.41 -3.20 15.88
N TYR A 477 9.71 -3.51 16.02
CA TYR A 477 10.80 -2.88 15.30
C TYR A 477 11.33 -3.73 14.14
N SER A 478 10.70 -4.86 13.83
CA SER A 478 11.16 -5.81 12.80
C SER A 478 11.41 -5.15 11.44
N TRP A 479 10.57 -4.19 11.03
CA TRP A 479 10.75 -3.44 9.79
C TRP A 479 12.06 -2.65 9.79
N PHE A 480 12.37 -1.93 10.89
CA PHE A 480 13.61 -1.16 11.01
C PHE A 480 14.84 -2.06 11.07
N ILE A 481 14.74 -3.19 11.78
CA ILE A 481 15.80 -4.19 11.86
C ILE A 481 16.09 -4.72 10.46
N GLY A 482 15.06 -5.18 9.74
CA GLY A 482 15.19 -5.66 8.38
C GLY A 482 15.74 -4.60 7.42
N CYS A 483 15.23 -3.37 7.47
CA CYS A 483 15.69 -2.27 6.61
C CYS A 483 17.14 -1.87 6.89
N GLY A 484 17.52 -1.71 8.17
CA GLY A 484 18.87 -1.36 8.57
C GLY A 484 19.87 -2.45 8.19
N LEU A 485 19.57 -3.71 8.50
CA LEU A 485 20.42 -4.84 8.14
C LEU A 485 20.51 -5.01 6.62
N GLY A 486 19.40 -4.92 5.90
CA GLY A 486 19.37 -4.99 4.44
C GLY A 486 20.28 -3.95 3.80
N LEU A 487 20.25 -2.72 4.30
CA LEU A 487 21.10 -1.63 3.83
C LEU A 487 22.57 -1.90 4.12
N VAL A 488 22.92 -2.20 5.38
CA VAL A 488 24.31 -2.35 5.82
C VAL A 488 24.98 -3.57 5.21
N VAL A 489 24.28 -4.73 5.20
CA VAL A 489 24.82 -5.98 4.66
C VAL A 489 25.00 -5.88 3.15
N PHE A 490 24.01 -5.36 2.41
CA PHE A 490 24.14 -5.22 0.96
C PHE A 490 25.29 -4.29 0.58
N TRP A 491 25.37 -3.12 1.24
CA TRP A 491 26.46 -2.18 1.02
C TRP A 491 27.84 -2.75 1.39
N GLY A 492 27.93 -3.50 2.49
CA GLY A 492 29.16 -4.18 2.89
C GLY A 492 29.61 -5.21 1.86
N LEU A 493 28.69 -6.03 1.35
CA LEU A 493 28.99 -7.01 0.29
C LEU A 493 29.44 -6.33 -1.01
N GLU A 494 28.76 -5.27 -1.44
CA GLU A 494 29.14 -4.52 -2.65
C GLU A 494 30.49 -3.78 -2.50
N ARG A 495 30.94 -3.50 -1.27
CA ARG A 495 32.30 -2.98 -1.04
C ARG A 495 33.39 -4.05 -1.10
N VAL A 496 33.12 -5.24 -0.59
CA VAL A 496 34.12 -6.32 -0.49
C VAL A 496 34.18 -7.14 -1.78
N ARG A 497 33.03 -7.39 -2.40
CA ARG A 497 32.87 -8.15 -3.65
C ARG A 497 31.82 -7.47 -4.52
N PRO A 498 32.17 -6.36 -5.21
CA PRO A 498 31.23 -5.65 -6.06
C PRO A 498 30.59 -6.56 -7.09
N SER A 499 29.27 -6.48 -7.24
CA SER A 499 28.51 -7.22 -8.25
C SER A 499 27.62 -6.32 -9.09
N MET A 500 27.18 -5.16 -8.54
CA MET A 500 26.46 -4.16 -9.30
C MET A 500 27.38 -3.52 -10.36
N PRO A 501 26.86 -3.29 -11.58
CA PRO A 501 27.64 -2.64 -12.62
C PRO A 501 27.90 -1.18 -12.26
N GLU A 502 29.13 -0.72 -12.51
CA GLU A 502 29.45 0.70 -12.45
C GLU A 502 28.93 1.40 -13.71
N LEU A 503 27.96 2.29 -13.53
CA LEU A 503 27.38 3.07 -14.63
C LEU A 503 28.08 4.40 -14.75
N ALA A 504 28.65 4.68 -15.92
CA ALA A 504 29.30 5.94 -16.23
C ALA A 504 28.25 7.06 -16.40
N SER A 505 28.55 8.28 -15.96
CA SER A 505 27.60 9.42 -16.07
C SER A 505 27.54 10.02 -17.47
N ASP A 506 28.56 9.79 -18.29
CA ASP A 506 28.67 10.24 -19.67
C ASP A 506 28.06 9.23 -20.67
N ASP A 507 27.63 8.05 -20.20
CA ASP A 507 26.93 7.07 -21.03
C ASP A 507 25.51 7.59 -21.39
N PRO A 508 25.20 7.83 -22.68
CA PRO A 508 23.90 8.38 -23.09
C PRO A 508 22.71 7.45 -22.81
N THR A 509 22.97 6.15 -22.58
CA THR A 509 21.98 5.12 -22.25
C THR A 509 21.66 5.04 -20.76
N VAL A 510 22.41 5.77 -19.93
CA VAL A 510 22.25 5.81 -18.48
C VAL A 510 21.47 7.07 -18.09
N ASP A 511 20.41 6.90 -17.30
CA ASP A 511 19.85 7.99 -16.51
C ASP A 511 20.79 8.26 -15.34
N ASP A 512 21.42 9.43 -15.32
CA ASP A 512 22.49 9.78 -14.37
C ASP A 512 21.99 10.52 -13.12
N GLY A 513 20.67 10.66 -12.97
CA GLY A 513 20.05 11.43 -11.89
C GLY A 513 20.11 12.97 -12.05
N ALA A 514 20.78 13.52 -13.07
CA ALA A 514 21.02 14.96 -13.24
C ALA A 514 20.00 15.65 -14.17
N ALA A 515 19.41 14.95 -15.15
CA ALA A 515 18.55 15.60 -16.15
C ALA A 515 17.04 15.59 -15.82
N VAL A 516 16.46 16.75 -15.49
CA VAL A 516 14.99 16.95 -15.54
C VAL A 516 14.63 17.29 -16.99
N GLY A 517 14.01 16.34 -17.69
CA GLY A 517 13.45 16.56 -19.03
C GLY A 517 14.23 15.87 -20.14
N ARG A 518 13.79 14.68 -20.52
CA ARG A 518 13.83 14.26 -21.93
C ARG A 518 12.41 14.46 -22.46
N ALA A 519 12.31 15.29 -23.51
CA ALA A 519 11.07 15.72 -24.15
C ALA A 519 10.33 14.56 -24.83
#